data_AF-A0A0F9G5I3-F1
#
_entry.id   AF-A0A0F9G5I3-F1
#
_cell.length_a   1.000
_cell.length_b   1.000
_cell.length_c   1.000
_cell.angle_alpha   90.00
_cell.angle_beta   90.00
_cell.angle_gamma   90.00
#
_symmetry.space_group_name_H-M   'P 1'
#
loop_
_entity.id
_entity.type
_entity.pdbx_description
1 polymer ?
#
loop_
_entity_poly.entity_id
_entity_poly.type
_entity_poly.pdbx_seq_one_letter_code
_entity_poly.pdbx_strand_id
1 'polypeptide(L)'
;MAINKSFVGDVGLIIYLDCGQVISGATGIVIKVRKPDETTTEWAATISGTNYIKYTVQSGDFNQAGEYRFQAYMTLGAWVGRGDTVDYMVYAVFAKYGS
;
A
#
# COMPACT_ATOMS: atom_id res chain seq x y z
N MET A 1 19.68 -13.75 -6.38
CA MET A 1 18.26 -14.06 -6.66
C MET A 1 17.46 -12.82 -6.32
N ALA A 2 17.17 -11.97 -7.30
CA ALA A 2 16.54 -10.67 -7.05
C ALA A 2 15.02 -10.83 -7.13
N ILE A 3 14.31 -10.74 -6.02
CA ILE A 3 12.84 -10.83 -6.06
C ILE A 3 12.21 -9.85 -5.08
N ASN A 4 12.16 -8.56 -5.44
CA ASN A 4 11.21 -7.61 -4.87
C ASN A 4 9.87 -7.66 -5.63
N LYS A 5 9.42 -8.87 -6.02
CA LYS A 5 8.13 -9.05 -6.71
C LYS A 5 7.16 -9.67 -5.73
N SER A 6 5.99 -9.04 -5.60
CA SER A 6 4.83 -9.65 -4.95
C SER A 6 3.97 -10.35 -5.98
N PHE A 7 3.31 -11.41 -5.55
CA PHE A 7 2.40 -12.19 -6.37
C PHE A 7 0.99 -12.17 -5.78
N VAL A 8 0.02 -12.50 -6.63
CA VAL A 8 -1.36 -12.74 -6.19
C VAL A 8 -1.38 -13.80 -5.11
N GLY A 9 -2.00 -13.47 -3.97
CA GLY A 9 -2.11 -14.35 -2.81
C GLY A 9 -0.97 -14.23 -1.79
N ASP A 10 0.05 -13.41 -2.02
CA ASP A 10 1.09 -13.17 -1.02
C ASP A 10 0.50 -12.50 0.24
N VAL A 11 0.93 -12.97 1.41
CA VAL A 11 0.52 -12.48 2.73
C VAL A 11 1.77 -12.23 3.58
N GLY A 12 1.73 -11.22 4.45
CA GLY A 12 2.82 -10.88 5.35
C GLY A 12 3.86 -9.91 4.78
N LEU A 13 3.75 -9.53 3.50
CA LEU A 13 4.55 -8.45 2.93
C LEU A 13 4.23 -7.13 3.63
N ILE A 14 5.27 -6.39 3.99
CA ILE A 14 5.13 -5.10 4.67
C ILE A 14 5.24 -3.98 3.64
N ILE A 15 4.23 -3.12 3.59
CA ILE A 15 4.21 -1.89 2.81
C ILE A 15 4.55 -0.73 3.74
N TYR A 16 5.55 0.05 3.35
CA TYR A 16 5.88 1.34 3.97
C TYR A 16 5.60 2.45 2.97
N LEU A 17 4.82 3.45 3.36
CA LEU A 17 4.65 4.68 2.59
C LEU A 17 5.31 5.83 3.37
N ASP A 18 6.31 6.47 2.73
CA ASP A 18 6.92 7.68 3.27
C ASP A 18 5.95 8.85 3.12
N CYS A 19 5.71 9.58 4.20
CA CYS A 19 4.86 10.77 4.18
C CYS A 19 5.65 12.06 3.96
N GLY A 20 6.99 11.99 3.86
CA GLY A 20 7.88 13.11 3.58
C GLY A 20 8.00 14.15 4.70
N GLN A 21 7.32 13.93 5.82
CA GLN A 21 7.30 14.83 6.98
C GLN A 21 7.04 14.04 8.28
N VAL A 22 7.20 14.70 9.43
CA VAL A 22 6.89 14.09 10.73
C VAL A 22 5.38 13.97 10.91
N ILE A 23 4.91 12.75 11.19
CA ILE A 23 3.49 12.40 11.35
C ILE A 23 3.18 11.78 12.72
N SER A 24 4.06 11.92 13.72
CA SER A 24 3.97 11.20 15.01
C SER A 24 2.66 11.39 15.80
N GLY A 25 1.88 12.45 15.52
CA GLY A 25 0.57 12.70 16.13
C GLY A 25 -0.63 12.39 15.22
N ALA A 26 -0.42 11.73 14.09
CA ALA A 26 -1.49 11.47 13.14
C ALA A 26 -2.50 10.44 13.68
N THR A 27 -3.76 10.60 13.30
CA THR A 27 -4.88 9.69 13.64
C THR A 27 -5.68 9.34 12.39
N GLY A 28 -6.56 8.33 12.47
CA GLY A 28 -7.37 7.90 11.33
C GLY A 28 -6.53 7.43 10.13
N ILE A 29 -5.42 6.76 10.41
CA ILE A 29 -4.38 6.45 9.42
C ILE A 29 -4.78 5.24 8.59
N VAL A 30 -4.89 5.44 7.29
CA VAL A 30 -5.20 4.37 6.33
C VAL A 30 -4.34 4.51 5.08
N ILE A 31 -4.19 3.41 4.35
CA ILE A 31 -3.78 3.41 2.95
C ILE A 31 -5.05 3.30 2.12
N LYS A 32 -5.31 4.32 1.29
CA LYS A 32 -6.31 4.25 0.23
C LYS A 32 -5.70 3.41 -0.89
N VAL A 33 -6.41 2.36 -1.29
CA VAL A 33 -5.95 1.43 -2.31
C VAL A 33 -6.89 1.47 -3.49
N ARG A 34 -6.33 1.60 -4.70
CA ARG A 34 -7.03 1.28 -5.95
C ARG A 34 -6.43 0.01 -6.53
N LYS A 35 -7.28 -0.96 -6.80
CA LYS A 35 -6.92 -2.25 -7.38
C LYS A 35 -6.81 -2.15 -8.91
N PRO A 36 -6.25 -3.18 -9.58
CA PRO A 36 -6.13 -3.20 -11.04
C PRO A 36 -7.47 -3.09 -11.78
N ASP A 37 -8.56 -3.57 -11.18
CA ASP A 37 -9.93 -3.45 -11.70
C ASP A 37 -10.62 -2.11 -11.39
N GLU A 38 -9.86 -1.11 -10.95
CA GLU A 38 -10.35 0.23 -10.57
C GLU A 38 -11.16 0.30 -9.26
N THR A 39 -11.47 -0.83 -8.63
CA THR A 39 -12.15 -0.82 -7.34
C THR A 39 -11.25 -0.24 -6.25
N THR A 40 -11.86 0.39 -5.25
CA THR A 40 -11.12 1.02 -4.15
C THR A 40 -11.44 0.39 -2.81
N THR A 41 -10.45 0.36 -1.92
CA THR A 41 -10.59 -0.09 -0.54
C THR A 41 -9.66 0.69 0.39
N GLU A 42 -9.80 0.47 1.69
CA GLU A 42 -8.99 1.12 2.72
C GLU A 42 -8.35 0.08 3.61
N TRP A 43 -7.05 0.23 3.82
CA TRP A 43 -6.26 -0.60 4.72
C TRP A 43 -5.86 0.20 5.94
N ALA A 44 -6.29 -0.24 7.13
CA ALA A 44 -5.91 0.41 8.38
C ALA A 44 -4.40 0.28 8.61
N ALA A 45 -3.70 1.41 8.66
CA ALA A 45 -2.25 1.46 8.78
C ALA A 45 -1.82 2.05 10.12
N THR A 46 -0.56 1.85 10.47
CA THR A 46 0.04 2.34 11.73
C THR A 46 1.27 3.17 11.45
N ILE A 47 1.60 4.11 12.32
CA ILE A 47 2.85 4.88 12.20
C ILE A 47 4.03 3.94 12.43
N SER A 48 5.06 4.09 11.59
CA SER A 48 6.36 3.45 11.78
C SER A 48 7.45 4.52 11.77
N GLY A 49 8.21 4.59 12.86
CA GLY A 49 9.16 5.69 13.07
C GLY A 49 8.42 7.02 13.24
N THR A 50 8.91 8.06 12.55
CA THR A 50 8.35 9.41 12.63
C THR A 50 7.65 9.87 11.36
N ASN A 51 7.91 9.25 10.21
CA ASN A 51 7.48 9.72 8.89
C ASN A 51 6.85 8.64 7.99
N TYR A 52 6.80 7.37 8.40
CA TYR A 52 6.20 6.32 7.60
C TYR A 52 4.87 5.86 8.17
N ILE A 53 3.98 5.41 7.27
CA ILE A 53 2.88 4.53 7.64
C ILE A 53 3.18 3.11 7.14
N LYS A 54 2.77 2.13 7.94
CA LYS A 54 3.02 0.71 7.73
C LYS A 54 1.71 -0.05 7.66
N TYR A 55 1.63 -0.95 6.68
CA TYR A 55 0.60 -1.98 6.59
C TYR A 55 1.23 -3.34 6.30
N THR A 56 0.65 -4.41 6.84
CA THR A 56 1.06 -5.79 6.53
C THR A 56 -0.03 -6.42 5.69
N VAL A 57 0.30 -6.81 4.46
CA VAL A 57 -0.62 -7.42 3.50
C VAL A 57 -1.29 -8.64 4.13
N GLN A 58 -2.61 -8.65 4.10
CA GLN A 58 -3.47 -9.71 4.62
C GLN A 58 -3.99 -10.61 3.50
N SER A 59 -4.55 -11.74 3.88
CA SER A 59 -5.23 -12.63 2.94
C SER A 59 -6.34 -11.88 2.19
N GLY A 60 -6.30 -11.91 0.86
CA GLY A 60 -7.30 -11.29 -0.02
C GLY A 60 -6.99 -9.86 -0.46
N ASP A 61 -5.92 -9.24 0.03
CA ASP A 61 -5.51 -7.90 -0.39
C ASP A 61 -4.97 -7.91 -1.83
N PHE A 62 -3.95 -8.74 -2.09
CA PHE A 62 -3.42 -9.01 -3.42
C PHE A 62 -4.22 -10.10 -4.12
N ASN A 63 -5.49 -9.84 -4.38
CA ASN A 63 -6.39 -10.78 -5.05
C ASN A 63 -6.42 -10.68 -6.59
N GLN A 64 -5.67 -9.75 -7.18
CA GLN A 64 -5.61 -9.51 -8.62
C GLN A 64 -4.17 -9.27 -9.06
N ALA A 65 -3.83 -9.68 -10.27
CA ALA A 65 -2.56 -9.30 -10.88
C ALA A 65 -2.73 -7.96 -11.60
N GLY A 66 -1.73 -7.10 -11.53
CA GLY A 66 -1.72 -5.79 -12.18
C GLY A 66 -1.17 -4.69 -11.28
N GLU A 67 -1.35 -3.46 -11.74
CA GLU A 67 -0.93 -2.25 -11.03
C GLU A 67 -1.94 -1.90 -9.93
N TYR A 68 -1.45 -1.88 -8.69
CA TYR A 68 -2.13 -1.32 -7.54
C TYR A 68 -1.64 0.11 -7.33
N ARG A 69 -2.52 0.99 -6.87
CA ARG A 69 -2.14 2.34 -6.42
C ARG A 69 -2.40 2.51 -4.94
N PHE A 70 -1.42 3.06 -4.25
CA PHE A 70 -1.48 3.30 -2.82
C PHE A 70 -1.33 4.79 -2.52
N GLN A 71 -2.12 5.27 -1.57
CA GLN A 71 -2.02 6.65 -1.11
C GLN A 71 -2.24 6.70 0.40
N ALA A 72 -1.30 7.34 1.12
CA ALA A 72 -1.48 7.60 2.54
C ALA A 72 -2.65 8.56 2.75
N TYR A 73 -3.48 8.30 3.76
CA TYR A 73 -4.54 9.21 4.18
C TYR A 73 -4.61 9.23 5.71
N MET A 74 -4.67 10.43 6.28
CA MET A 74 -4.70 10.61 7.74
C MET A 74 -5.19 12.01 8.13
N THR A 75 -5.42 12.16 9.43
CA THR A 75 -5.61 13.45 10.11
C THR A 75 -4.34 13.80 10.89
N LEU A 76 -3.77 14.98 10.65
CA LEU A 76 -2.62 15.52 11.39
C LEU A 76 -2.96 16.92 11.91
N GLY A 77 -3.27 17.02 13.21
CA GLY A 77 -3.79 18.25 13.78
C GLY A 77 -5.12 18.66 13.14
N ALA A 78 -5.19 19.87 12.58
CA ALA A 78 -6.35 20.36 11.85
C ALA A 78 -6.37 19.93 10.36
N TRP A 79 -5.26 19.40 9.84
CA TRP A 79 -5.18 18.96 8.46
C TRP A 79 -5.70 17.54 8.31
N VAL A 80 -6.54 17.32 7.30
CA VAL A 80 -6.98 16.00 6.88
C VAL A 80 -6.69 15.89 5.40
N GLY A 81 -5.92 14.89 5.00
CA GLY A 81 -5.52 14.83 3.62
C GLY A 81 -4.77 13.58 3.21
N ARG A 82 -4.28 13.64 1.97
CA ARG A 82 -3.65 12.55 1.24
C ARG A 82 -2.18 12.86 1.04
N GLY A 83 -1.34 11.82 1.05
CA GLY A 83 0.03 11.88 0.52
C GLY A 83 0.06 11.64 -0.99
N ASP A 84 1.26 11.46 -1.52
CA ASP A 84 1.46 11.10 -2.92
C ASP A 84 0.97 9.69 -3.24
N THR A 85 0.61 9.48 -4.50
CA THR A 85 0.22 8.15 -5.01
C THR A 85 1.46 7.39 -5.44
N VAL A 86 1.54 6.12 -5.07
CA VAL A 86 2.58 5.19 -5.51
C VAL A 86 1.95 4.02 -6.25
N ASP A 87 2.51 3.69 -7.40
CA ASP A 87 2.12 2.53 -8.20
C ASP A 87 2.98 1.31 -7.82
N TYR A 88 2.35 0.14 -7.70
CA TYR A 88 3.00 -1.11 -7.33
C TYR A 88 2.45 -2.28 -8.13
N MET A 89 3.35 -3.04 -8.76
CA MET A 89 2.97 -4.17 -9.60
C MET A 89 2.88 -5.47 -8.78
N VAL A 90 1.70 -6.11 -8.83
CA VAL A 90 1.46 -7.46 -8.32
C VAL A 90 1.37 -8.43 -9.50
N TYR A 91 2.15 -9.50 -9.47
CA TYR A 91 2.24 -10.45 -10.59
C TYR A 91 1.32 -11.65 -10.40
N ALA A 92 0.82 -12.21 -11.50
CA ALA A 92 0.19 -13.53 -11.46
C ALA A 92 1.24 -14.62 -11.19
N VAL A 93 0.86 -15.65 -10.44
CA VAL A 93 1.74 -16.78 -10.16
C VAL A 93 2.00 -17.54 -11.47
N PHE A 94 3.27 -17.88 -11.73
CA PHE A 94 3.71 -18.64 -12.90
C PHE A 94 3.39 -18.01 -14.27
N ALA A 95 3.09 -16.71 -14.35
CA ALA A 95 2.91 -16.04 -15.64
C ALA A 95 4.18 -16.13 -16.50
N LYS A 96 4.04 -16.56 -17.75
CA LYS A 96 5.15 -16.58 -18.72
C LYS A 96 5.63 -15.15 -18.99
N TYR A 97 6.93 -14.92 -18.91
CA TYR A 97 7.53 -13.68 -19.42
C TYR A 97 7.46 -13.69 -20.94
N GLY A 98 6.66 -12.78 -21.52
CA GLY A 98 6.65 -12.48 -22.94
C GLY A 98 6.00 -13.56 -23.82
N SER A 99 4.87 -13.21 -24.44
CA SER A 99 4.51 -13.72 -25.76
C SER A 99 5.17 -12.85 -26.82
#